data_AF-A0A822YT24-F1
#
_entry.id   AF-A0A822YT24-F1
#
_cell.length_a   1.000
_cell.length_b   1.000
_cell.length_c   1.000
_cell.angle_alpha   90.00
_cell.angle_beta   90.00
_cell.angle_gamma   90.00
#
_symmetry.space_group_name_H-M   'P 1'
#
loop_
_entity.id
_entity.type
_entity.pdbx_description
1 polymer ?
#
loop_
_entity_poly.entity_id
_entity_poly.type
_entity_poly.pdbx_seq_one_letter_code
_entity_poly.pdbx_strand_id
1 'polypeptide(L)'
;MSGSAAAAPQLQTSGMLSKEQLIYLFDRFSELTSQPDVKRRIADAVKDKQEAVAVTTAVQEEILLEMGVDPWFGIACLGKVNVAYENDRDLMIQFYGFVAKEEMACDEAELEPDEFAEKVYTQQKLQEQQLEMLRHMRKFHPEEQSTILSMVNGSL
;
A
#
# COMPACT_ATOMS: atom_id res chain seq x y z
N MET A 1 -44.66 -24.08 -1.53
CA MET A 1 -43.24 -24.02 -1.94
C MET A 1 -42.79 -22.57 -1.76
N SER A 2 -42.22 -22.25 -0.59
CA SER A 2 -41.67 -20.91 -0.34
C SER A 2 -40.19 -20.94 -0.70
N GLY A 3 -39.83 -20.30 -1.81
CA GLY A 3 -38.44 -20.07 -2.16
C GLY A 3 -37.84 -19.10 -1.14
N SER A 4 -36.91 -19.60 -0.32
CA SER A 4 -36.02 -18.75 0.45
C SER A 4 -35.07 -18.08 -0.54
N ALA A 5 -35.31 -16.81 -0.84
CA ALA A 5 -34.31 -15.98 -1.50
C ALA A 5 -33.12 -15.90 -0.53
N ALA A 6 -31.99 -16.53 -0.88
CA ALA A 6 -30.76 -16.36 -0.14
C ALA A 6 -30.45 -14.85 -0.11
N ALA A 7 -30.54 -14.24 1.07
CA ALA A 7 -30.16 -12.85 1.24
C ALA A 7 -28.70 -12.72 0.80
N ALA A 8 -28.43 -11.77 -0.11
CA ALA A 8 -27.07 -11.45 -0.48
C ALA A 8 -26.28 -11.14 0.81
N PRO A 9 -25.01 -11.57 0.92
CA PRO A 9 -24.18 -11.24 2.07
C PRO A 9 -24.23 -9.73 2.32
N GLN A 10 -24.58 -9.32 3.54
CA GLN A 10 -24.57 -7.90 3.88
C GLN A 10 -23.12 -7.44 3.94
N LEU A 11 -22.75 -6.54 3.04
CA LEU A 11 -21.42 -5.96 3.01
C LEU A 11 -21.25 -4.98 4.18
N GLN A 12 -20.04 -4.93 4.74
CA GLN A 12 -19.66 -3.89 5.68
C GLN A 12 -19.66 -2.53 4.97
N THR A 13 -20.41 -1.58 5.54
CA THR A 13 -20.63 -0.24 4.95
C THR A 13 -20.45 0.89 5.97
N SER A 14 -20.02 0.58 7.20
CA SER A 14 -19.87 1.56 8.28
C SER A 14 -18.72 1.23 9.23
N GLY A 15 -18.31 2.22 10.02
CA GLY A 15 -17.18 2.13 10.94
C GLY A 15 -15.85 2.36 10.23
N MET A 16 -14.85 1.56 10.58
CA MET A 16 -13.52 1.52 9.97
C MET A 16 -13.19 0.07 9.63
N LEU A 17 -12.33 -0.14 8.63
CA LEU A 17 -11.70 -1.44 8.42
C LEU A 17 -10.92 -1.84 9.68
N SER A 18 -11.09 -3.08 10.14
CA SER A 18 -10.30 -3.60 11.26
C SER A 18 -8.83 -3.74 10.87
N LYS A 19 -7.96 -3.89 11.86
CA LYS A 19 -6.53 -4.13 11.64
C LYS A 19 -6.30 -5.37 10.78
N GLU A 20 -7.04 -6.44 11.03
CA GLU A 20 -6.95 -7.71 10.29
C GLU A 20 -7.39 -7.54 8.84
N GLN A 21 -8.45 -6.77 8.59
CA GLN A 21 -8.92 -6.47 7.23
C GLN A 21 -7.91 -5.62 6.46
N LEU A 22 -7.28 -4.64 7.12
CA LEU A 22 -6.22 -3.83 6.52
C LEU A 22 -5.00 -4.68 6.17
N ILE A 23 -4.52 -5.50 7.10
CA ILE A 23 -3.37 -6.39 6.86
C ILE A 23 -3.66 -7.35 5.71
N TYR A 24 -4.84 -7.98 5.71
CA TYR A 24 -5.24 -8.87 4.63
C TYR A 24 -5.26 -8.15 3.28
N LEU A 25 -5.84 -6.94 3.22
CA LEU A 25 -5.87 -6.14 2.01
C LEU A 25 -4.45 -5.84 1.51
N PHE A 26 -3.53 -5.44 2.40
CA PHE A 26 -2.16 -5.13 2.03
C PHE A 26 -1.42 -6.34 1.46
N ASP A 27 -1.51 -7.48 2.14
CA ASP A 27 -0.85 -8.73 1.73
C ASP A 27 -1.43 -9.24 0.41
N ARG A 28 -2.76 -9.28 0.30
CA ARG A 28 -3.45 -9.76 -0.89
C ARG A 28 -3.19 -8.88 -2.10
N PHE A 29 -3.17 -7.56 -1.90
CA PHE A 29 -2.84 -6.61 -2.95
C PHE A 29 -1.40 -6.77 -3.43
N SER A 30 -0.44 -6.92 -2.51
CA SER A 30 0.96 -7.16 -2.86
C SER A 30 1.14 -8.49 -3.60
N GLU A 31 0.41 -9.53 -3.23
CA GLU A 31 0.42 -10.81 -3.95
C GLU A 31 -0.10 -10.62 -5.37
N LEU A 32 -1.30 -10.07 -5.53
CA LEU A 32 -1.96 -9.91 -6.83
C LEU A 32 -1.17 -9.02 -7.78
N THR A 33 -0.70 -7.85 -7.33
CA THR A 33 0.08 -6.92 -8.18
C THR A 33 1.46 -7.45 -8.56
N SER A 34 1.95 -8.49 -7.89
CA SER A 34 3.17 -9.20 -8.32
C SER A 34 2.93 -10.23 -9.43
N GLN A 35 1.67 -10.63 -9.67
CA GLN A 35 1.33 -11.66 -10.65
C GLN A 35 1.42 -11.09 -12.08
N PRO A 36 1.95 -11.87 -13.05
CA PRO A 36 2.09 -11.41 -14.44
C PRO A 36 0.78 -10.96 -15.07
N ASP A 37 -0.34 -11.62 -14.75
CA ASP A 37 -1.65 -11.31 -15.32
C ASP A 37 -2.16 -9.94 -14.86
N VAL A 38 -1.95 -9.60 -13.58
CA VAL A 38 -2.35 -8.29 -13.04
C VAL A 38 -1.41 -7.19 -13.56
N LYS A 39 -0.10 -7.43 -13.59
CA LYS A 39 0.85 -6.48 -14.21
C LYS A 39 0.50 -6.18 -15.65
N ARG A 40 0.15 -7.22 -16.42
CA ARG A 40 -0.30 -7.07 -17.79
C ARG A 40 -1.61 -6.28 -17.87
N ARG A 41 -2.57 -6.54 -16.99
CA ARG A 41 -3.83 -5.78 -16.91
C ARG A 41 -3.58 -4.28 -16.68
N ILE A 42 -2.62 -3.92 -15.82
CA ILE A 42 -2.26 -2.51 -15.57
C ILE A 42 -1.60 -1.91 -16.82
N ALA A 43 -0.61 -2.59 -17.41
CA ALA A 43 0.08 -2.13 -18.61
C ALA A 43 -0.84 -1.98 -19.84
N ASP A 44 -1.75 -2.93 -20.04
CA ASP A 44 -2.75 -2.88 -21.13
C ASP A 44 -3.69 -1.67 -20.93
N ALA A 45 -4.07 -1.34 -19.70
CA ALA A 45 -4.90 -0.17 -19.41
C ALA A 45 -4.16 1.15 -19.68
N VAL A 46 -2.89 1.27 -19.29
CA VAL A 46 -2.04 2.44 -19.61
C VAL A 46 -1.92 2.62 -21.12
N LYS A 47 -1.72 1.52 -21.86
CA LYS A 47 -1.67 1.53 -23.32
C LYS A 47 -3.00 2.01 -23.94
N ASP A 48 -4.11 1.67 -23.32
CA ASP A 48 -5.46 2.14 -23.67
C ASP A 48 -5.78 3.55 -23.14
N LYS A 49 -4.77 4.27 -22.62
CA LYS A 49 -4.84 5.64 -22.08
C LYS A 49 -5.70 5.77 -20.82
N GLN A 50 -5.82 4.70 -20.05
CA GLN A 50 -6.37 4.74 -18.70
C GLN A 50 -5.25 4.95 -17.70
N GLU A 51 -5.58 5.46 -16.52
CA GLU A 51 -4.60 5.63 -15.45
C GLU A 51 -4.32 4.28 -14.78
N ALA A 52 -3.05 3.97 -14.51
CA ALA A 52 -2.68 2.72 -13.83
C ALA A 52 -3.38 2.59 -12.46
N VAL A 53 -3.53 3.73 -11.77
CA VAL A 53 -4.23 3.82 -10.47
C VAL A 53 -5.69 3.35 -10.54
N ALA A 54 -6.37 3.49 -11.67
CA ALA A 54 -7.74 3.00 -11.82
C ALA A 54 -7.78 1.47 -11.78
N VAL A 55 -6.77 0.81 -12.33
CA VAL A 55 -6.65 -0.66 -12.30
C VAL A 55 -6.25 -1.14 -10.91
N THR A 56 -5.28 -0.48 -10.25
CA THR A 56 -4.90 -0.84 -8.88
C THR A 56 -6.05 -0.62 -7.92
N THR A 57 -6.83 0.46 -8.09
CA THR A 57 -8.08 0.68 -7.34
C THR A 57 -9.05 -0.47 -7.57
N ALA A 58 -9.29 -0.89 -8.82
CA ALA A 58 -10.18 -2.03 -9.09
C ALA A 58 -9.69 -3.34 -8.42
N VAL A 59 -8.37 -3.57 -8.33
CA VAL A 59 -7.81 -4.70 -7.57
C VAL A 59 -8.12 -4.56 -6.07
N GLN A 60 -8.01 -3.35 -5.49
CA GLN A 60 -8.41 -3.12 -4.10
C GLN A 60 -9.91 -3.38 -3.89
N GLU A 61 -10.76 -2.95 -4.82
CA GLU A 61 -12.21 -3.19 -4.79
C GLU A 61 -12.55 -4.69 -4.83
N GLU A 62 -11.86 -5.46 -5.68
CA GLU A 62 -12.00 -6.93 -5.77
C GLU A 62 -11.67 -7.60 -4.43
N ILE A 63 -10.59 -7.19 -3.77
CA ILE A 63 -10.18 -7.72 -2.47
C ILE A 63 -11.16 -7.31 -1.37
N LEU A 64 -11.65 -6.07 -1.39
CA LEU A 64 -12.66 -5.58 -0.45
C LEU A 64 -13.95 -6.41 -0.56
N LEU A 65 -14.41 -6.72 -1.77
CA LEU A 65 -15.55 -7.61 -2.00
C LEU A 65 -15.28 -9.03 -1.49
N GLU A 66 -14.08 -9.57 -1.70
CA GLU A 66 -13.68 -10.88 -1.17
C GLU A 66 -13.82 -10.94 0.36
N MET A 67 -13.51 -9.84 1.05
CA MET A 67 -13.66 -9.71 2.51
C MET A 67 -15.09 -9.41 2.99
N GLY A 68 -16.05 -9.24 2.09
CA GLY A 68 -17.42 -8.82 2.44
C GLY A 68 -17.51 -7.34 2.84
N VAL A 69 -16.64 -6.49 2.29
CA VAL A 69 -16.64 -5.04 2.49
C VAL A 69 -17.16 -4.34 1.23
N ASP A 70 -17.98 -3.32 1.41
CA ASP A 70 -18.38 -2.45 0.29
C ASP A 70 -17.16 -1.67 -0.24
N PRO A 71 -16.85 -1.73 -1.55
CA PRO A 71 -15.64 -1.12 -2.09
C PRO A 71 -15.53 0.38 -1.84
N TRP A 72 -16.61 1.13 -2.04
CA TRP A 72 -16.63 2.58 -1.83
C TRP A 72 -16.35 2.93 -0.37
N PHE A 73 -16.97 2.20 0.56
CA PHE A 73 -16.69 2.33 1.98
C PHE A 73 -15.24 1.96 2.32
N GLY A 74 -14.72 0.85 1.79
CA GLY A 74 -13.36 0.38 2.06
C GLY A 74 -12.27 1.34 1.56
N ILE A 75 -12.40 1.83 0.33
CA ILE A 75 -11.50 2.85 -0.24
C ILE A 75 -11.57 4.14 0.58
N ALA A 76 -12.77 4.57 0.99
CA ALA A 76 -12.90 5.74 1.87
C ALA A 76 -12.27 5.52 3.26
N CYS A 77 -12.16 4.27 3.73
CA CYS A 77 -11.42 3.93 4.96
C CYS A 77 -9.91 4.05 4.75
N LEU A 78 -9.36 3.64 3.60
CA LEU A 78 -7.92 3.77 3.33
C LEU A 78 -7.42 5.21 3.49
N GLY A 79 -8.20 6.19 3.00
CA GLY A 79 -7.90 7.62 3.18
C GLY A 79 -7.93 8.12 4.64
N LYS A 80 -8.39 7.30 5.60
CA LYS A 80 -8.51 7.63 7.03
C LYS A 80 -7.58 6.81 7.92
N VAL A 81 -6.82 5.86 7.37
CA VAL A 81 -5.94 4.97 8.16
C VAL A 81 -4.94 5.78 9.01
N ASN A 82 -4.34 6.81 8.42
CA ASN A 82 -3.41 7.72 9.11
C ASN A 82 -4.00 8.38 10.36
N VAL A 83 -5.31 8.61 10.41
CA VAL A 83 -5.98 9.24 11.56
C VAL A 83 -6.51 8.18 12.53
N ALA A 84 -7.08 7.11 12.00
CA ALA A 84 -7.70 6.05 12.81
C ALA A 84 -6.66 5.19 13.56
N TYR A 85 -5.45 5.04 13.01
CA TYR A 85 -4.43 4.11 13.50
C TYR A 85 -3.06 4.78 13.72
N GLU A 86 -3.01 6.10 13.89
CA GLU A 86 -1.74 6.86 14.04
C GLU A 86 -0.81 6.30 15.14
N ASN A 87 -1.38 5.72 16.19
CA ASN A 87 -0.65 5.20 17.34
C ASN A 87 -0.17 3.74 17.16
N ASP A 88 -0.65 3.04 16.13
CA ASP A 88 -0.25 1.65 15.81
C ASP A 88 0.88 1.67 14.78
N ARG A 89 2.12 1.85 15.26
CA ARG A 89 3.30 2.01 14.40
C ARG A 89 3.51 0.85 13.44
N ASP A 90 3.28 -0.39 13.89
CA ASP A 90 3.49 -1.57 13.05
C ASP A 90 2.47 -1.64 11.91
N LEU A 91 1.22 -1.27 12.18
CA LEU A 91 0.20 -1.15 11.14
C LEU A 91 0.53 0.00 10.18
N MET A 92 0.99 1.14 10.70
CA MET A 92 1.38 2.28 9.87
C MET A 92 2.54 1.95 8.93
N ILE A 93 3.53 1.19 9.40
CA ILE A 93 4.64 0.72 8.55
C ILE A 93 4.10 -0.16 7.41
N GLN A 94 3.17 -1.07 7.70
CA GLN A 94 2.56 -1.91 6.67
C GLN A 94 1.71 -1.11 5.70
N PHE A 95 0.94 -0.12 6.17
CA PHE A 95 0.14 0.77 5.33
C PHE A 95 1.02 1.57 4.35
N TYR A 96 2.11 2.18 4.82
CA TYR A 96 3.03 2.88 3.92
C TYR A 96 3.77 1.92 2.97
N GLY A 97 4.05 0.69 3.42
CA GLY A 97 4.56 -0.36 2.54
C GLY A 97 3.57 -0.72 1.43
N PHE A 98 2.28 -0.82 1.74
CA PHE A 98 1.20 -1.01 0.77
C PHE A 98 1.10 0.14 -0.24
N VAL A 99 1.10 1.40 0.23
CA VAL A 99 1.08 2.58 -0.66
C VAL A 99 2.29 2.58 -1.60
N ALA A 100 3.49 2.29 -1.09
CA ALA A 100 4.68 2.20 -1.92
C ALA A 100 4.60 1.06 -2.95
N LYS A 101 3.93 -0.05 -2.62
CA LYS A 101 3.70 -1.15 -3.56
C LYS A 101 2.72 -0.78 -4.66
N GLU A 102 1.67 -0.04 -4.33
CA GLU A 102 0.75 0.51 -5.33
C GLU A 102 1.47 1.48 -6.28
N GLU A 103 2.28 2.41 -5.74
CA GLU A 103 3.08 3.34 -6.54
C GLU A 103 3.99 2.56 -7.50
N MET A 104 4.74 1.57 -6.99
CA MET A 104 5.62 0.73 -7.82
C MET A 104 4.88 -0.04 -8.91
N ALA A 105 3.67 -0.54 -8.64
CA ALA A 105 2.87 -1.24 -9.64
C ALA A 105 2.37 -0.29 -10.75
N CYS A 106 2.10 0.98 -10.41
CA CYS A 106 1.75 2.01 -11.38
C CYS A 106 2.98 2.42 -12.21
N ASP A 107 4.09 2.73 -11.54
CA ASP A 107 5.34 3.13 -12.20
C ASP A 107 5.84 2.07 -13.18
N GLU A 108 5.78 0.78 -12.82
CA GLU A 108 6.22 -0.32 -13.68
C GLU A 108 5.43 -0.37 -14.99
N ALA A 109 4.17 0.07 -14.98
CA ALA A 109 3.30 0.11 -16.15
C ALA A 109 3.41 1.41 -16.96
N GLU A 110 3.78 2.52 -16.31
CA GLU A 110 3.81 3.86 -16.90
C GLU A 110 5.19 4.26 -17.43
N LEU A 111 6.27 3.81 -16.79
CA LEU A 111 7.64 4.17 -17.14
C LEU A 111 8.23 3.21 -18.17
N GLU A 112 9.19 3.72 -18.95
CA GLU A 112 10.01 2.86 -19.77
C GLU A 112 10.90 1.95 -18.90
N PRO A 113 11.27 0.74 -19.37
CA PRO A 113 12.00 -0.24 -18.54
C PRO A 113 13.29 0.30 -17.90
N ASP A 114 14.02 1.17 -18.61
CA ASP A 114 15.25 1.78 -18.11
C ASP A 114 14.97 2.84 -17.02
N GLU A 115 13.92 3.65 -17.20
CA GLU A 115 13.49 4.66 -16.23
C GLU A 115 12.98 3.99 -14.94
N PHE A 116 12.19 2.91 -15.09
CA PHE A 116 11.73 2.12 -13.96
C PHE A 116 12.91 1.48 -13.20
N ALA A 117 13.86 0.88 -13.93
CA ALA A 117 15.05 0.28 -13.32
C ALA A 117 15.89 1.32 -12.56
N GLU A 118 16.04 2.53 -13.10
CA GLU A 118 16.73 3.63 -12.42
C GLU A 118 15.99 4.09 -11.17
N LYS A 119 14.66 4.24 -11.22
CA LYS A 119 13.83 4.59 -10.06
C LYS A 119 13.99 3.56 -8.94
N VAL A 120 13.85 2.27 -9.27
CA VAL A 120 14.01 1.16 -8.32
C VAL A 120 15.41 1.14 -7.71
N TYR A 121 16.46 1.28 -8.54
CA TYR A 121 17.84 1.31 -8.07
C TYR A 121 18.10 2.47 -7.10
N THR A 122 17.61 3.67 -7.46
CA THR A 122 17.79 4.88 -6.64
C THR A 122 17.06 4.74 -5.30
N GLN A 123 15.84 4.21 -5.31
CA GLN A 123 15.06 3.98 -4.10
C GLN A 123 15.72 2.94 -3.18
N GLN A 124 16.22 1.83 -3.74
CA GLN A 124 16.97 0.81 -2.99
C GLN A 124 18.22 1.38 -2.35
N LYS A 125 19.01 2.14 -3.12
CA LYS A 125 20.24 2.77 -2.62
C LYS A 125 19.95 3.76 -1.48
N LEU A 126 18.88 4.55 -1.57
CA LEU A 126 18.46 5.45 -0.51
C LEU A 126 18.06 4.68 0.76
N GLN A 127 17.29 3.60 0.62
CA GLN A 127 16.92 2.74 1.75
C GLN A 127 18.14 2.10 2.42
N GLU A 128 19.11 1.63 1.65
CA GLU A 128 20.36 1.07 2.17
C GLU A 128 21.15 2.11 2.96
N GLN A 129 21.26 3.34 2.44
CA GLN A 129 21.93 4.45 3.11
C GLN A 129 21.23 4.82 4.43
N GLN A 130 19.90 4.91 4.43
CA GLN A 130 19.12 5.16 5.65
C GLN A 130 19.32 4.04 6.68
N LEU A 131 19.33 2.78 6.24
CA LEU A 131 19.56 1.65 7.13
C LEU A 131 20.99 1.64 7.69
N GLU A 132 21.99 1.97 6.88
CA GLU A 132 23.37 2.10 7.33
C GLU A 132 23.52 3.22 8.37
N MET A 133 22.90 4.38 8.14
CA MET A 133 22.84 5.47 9.10
C MET A 133 22.21 5.02 10.42
N LEU A 134 21.07 4.31 10.39
CA LEU A 134 20.45 3.77 11.61
C LEU A 134 21.35 2.76 12.35
N ARG A 135 22.07 1.89 11.61
CA ARG A 135 23.05 0.97 12.21
C ARG A 135 24.22 1.73 12.85
N HIS A 136 24.66 2.82 12.24
CA HIS A 136 25.71 3.68 12.77
C HIS A 136 25.23 4.40 14.04
N MET A 137 24.03 4.98 14.01
CA MET A 137 23.40 5.67 15.14
C MET A 137 23.27 4.81 16.39
N ARG A 138 22.96 3.51 16.22
CA ARG A 138 22.87 2.56 17.35
C ARG A 138 24.17 2.45 18.17
N LYS A 139 25.32 2.87 17.61
CA LYS A 139 26.62 2.84 18.28
C LYS A 139 26.85 4.01 19.25
N PHE A 140 26.01 5.04 19.20
CA PHE A 140 26.13 6.27 19.99
C PHE A 140 25.28 6.25 21.26
N HIS A 141 25.55 7.15 22.20
CA HIS A 141 24.76 7.28 23.42
C HIS A 141 23.33 7.79 23.11
N PRO A 142 22.28 7.44 23.88
CA PRO A 142 20.90 7.84 23.58
C PRO A 142 20.67 9.34 23.35
N GLU A 143 21.44 10.21 24.01
CA GLU A 143 21.37 11.67 23.83
C GLU A 143 21.90 12.12 22.46
N GLU A 144 22.95 11.45 21.97
CA GLU A 144 23.51 11.67 20.63
C GLU A 144 22.58 11.08 19.57
N GLN A 145 21.96 9.92 19.84
CA GLN A 145 20.94 9.33 18.96
C GLN A 145 19.74 10.28 18.77
N SER A 146 19.26 10.92 19.84
CA SER A 146 18.15 11.89 19.76
C SER A 146 18.52 13.12 18.95
N THR A 147 19.75 13.62 19.09
CA THR A 147 20.27 14.74 18.31
C THR A 147 20.35 14.40 16.82
N ILE A 148 20.87 13.23 16.47
CA ILE A 148 20.96 12.78 15.07
C ILE A 148 19.56 12.55 14.48
N LEU A 149 18.62 11.93 15.21
CA LEU A 149 17.24 11.75 14.76
C LEU A 149 16.53 13.08 14.48
N SER A 150 16.76 14.11 15.30
CA SER A 150 16.17 15.43 15.09
C SER A 150 16.67 16.12 13.82
N MET A 151 17.92 15.87 13.40
CA MET A 151 18.49 16.40 12.15
C MET A 151 17.94 15.67 10.92
N VAL A 152 17.73 14.35 11.03
CA VAL A 152 17.15 13.51 9.97
C VAL A 152 15.66 13.82 9.76
N ASN A 153 14.91 14.02 10.84
CA ASN A 153 13.47 14.31 10.78
C ASN A 153 13.14 15.78 10.45
N GLY A 154 14.12 16.69 10.50
CA GLY A 154 13.94 18.11 10.22
C GLY A 154 14.17 18.53 8.76
N SER A 155 14.42 17.57 7.85
CA SER A 155 14.78 17.84 6.44
C SER A 155 13.80 17.26 5.41
N LEU A 156 12.54 17.03 5.79
CA LEU A 156 11.42 16.75 4.87
C LEU A 156 10.35 17.84 4.99
#